data_AF-B8IT12-F1
#
_entry.id   AF-B8IT12-F1
#
_cell.length_a   1.000
_cell.length_b   1.000
_cell.length_c   1.000
_cell.angle_alpha   90.00
_cell.angle_beta   90.00
_cell.angle_gamma   90.00
#
_symmetry.space_group_name_H-M   'P 1'
#
loop_
_entity.id
_entity.type
_entity.pdbx_description
1 polymer ?
#
loop_
_entity_poly.entity_id
_entity_poly.type
_entity_poly.pdbx_seq_one_letter_code
_entity_poly.pdbx_strand_id
1 'polypeptide(L)' 'MRSGFGCEACGSPAVRFPAVLHEDAPIQCDRCGCTLMAWGAFKRRVEAETVRPDRARGDEAEAPAVSPNGPGSPRSGCA' A
#
# COMPACT_ATOMS: atom_id res chain seq x y z
N MET A 1 4.98 -2.52 -4.27
CA MET A 1 5.36 -1.84 -3.01
C MET A 1 4.50 -2.44 -1.91
N ARG A 2 5.09 -3.20 -0.97
CA ARG A 2 4.35 -3.76 0.16
C ARG A 2 4.39 -2.71 1.26
N SER A 3 3.28 -2.02 1.51
CA SER A 3 3.19 -0.78 2.31
C SER A 3 3.54 -0.94 3.80
N GLY A 4 4.17 -2.03 4.26
CA GLY A 4 4.68 -2.17 5.64
C GLY A 4 3.64 -2.22 6.78
N PHE A 5 2.36 -1.96 6.49
CA PHE A 5 1.26 -1.95 7.46
C PHE A 5 0.45 -3.26 7.51
N GLY A 6 0.72 -4.19 6.58
CA GLY A 6 0.03 -5.48 6.52
C GLY A 6 0.49 -6.44 7.61
N CYS A 7 -0.34 -7.45 7.87
CA CYS A 7 0.04 -8.55 8.75
C CYS A 7 1.03 -9.48 8.05
N GLU A 8 2.24 -9.63 8.61
CA GLU A 8 3.26 -10.54 8.06
C GLU A 8 2.92 -12.02 8.29
N ALA A 9 2.06 -12.33 9.26
CA ALA A 9 1.67 -13.71 9.56
C ALA A 9 0.66 -14.30 8.56
N CYS A 10 -0.34 -13.51 8.14
CA CYS A 10 -1.39 -13.99 7.23
C CYS A 10 -1.42 -13.28 5.87
N GLY A 11 -0.52 -12.32 5.65
CA GLY A 11 -0.43 -11.53 4.42
C GLY A 11 -1.58 -10.55 4.21
N SER A 12 -2.51 -10.43 5.16
CA SER A 12 -3.68 -9.56 5.01
C SER A 12 -3.29 -8.09 5.20
N PRO A 13 -3.73 -7.18 4.31
CA PRO A 13 -3.57 -5.74 4.49
C PRO A 13 -4.58 -5.14 5.47
N ALA A 14 -5.58 -5.92 5.92
CA ALA A 14 -6.66 -5.41 6.75
C ALA A 14 -6.24 -5.23 8.23
N VAL A 15 -6.47 -4.03 8.75
CA VAL A 15 -6.17 -3.62 10.12
C VAL A 15 -7.44 -3.24 10.87
N ARG A 16 -7.51 -3.62 12.14
CA ARG A 16 -8.60 -3.32 13.06
C ARG A 16 -8.10 -2.35 14.13
N PHE A 17 -8.79 -1.23 14.25
CA PHE A 17 -8.52 -0.23 15.28
C PHE A 17 -9.28 -0.53 16.57
N PRO A 18 -8.69 -0.23 17.74
CA PRO A 18 -9.39 -0.33 19.01
C PRO A 18 -10.46 0.78 19.11
N ALA A 19 -11.51 0.53 19.88
CA ALA A 19 -12.61 1.49 20.07
C ALA A 19 -12.15 2.79 20.75
N VAL A 20 -11.09 2.73 21.55
CA VAL A 20 -10.46 3.88 22.20
C VAL A 20 -9.01 3.99 21.70
N LEU A 21 -8.67 5.15 21.13
CA LEU A 21 -7.35 5.41 20.54
C LEU A 21 -6.45 6.18 21.52
N HIS A 22 -5.65 5.45 22.28
CA HIS A 22 -4.54 5.98 23.08
C HIS A 22 -3.20 5.44 22.56
N GLU A 23 -2.06 6.00 22.98
CA GLU A 23 -0.73 5.67 22.41
C GLU A 23 -0.42 4.16 22.43
N ASP A 24 -0.70 3.48 23.53
CA ASP A 24 -0.46 2.03 23.70
C ASP A 24 -1.59 1.15 23.17
N ALA A 25 -2.64 1.72 22.55
CA ALA A 25 -3.79 0.95 22.12
C ALA A 25 -3.40 -0.02 21.00
N PRO A 26 -3.70 -1.32 21.10
CA PRO A 26 -3.23 -2.31 20.15
C PRO A 26 -4.02 -2.23 18.84
N ILE A 27 -3.30 -2.09 17.72
CA ILE A 27 -3.85 -2.33 16.38
C ILE A 27 -3.67 -3.80 16.05
N GLN A 28 -4.73 -4.44 15.58
CA GLN A 28 -4.74 -5.86 15.27
C GLN A 28 -4.97 -6.12 13.79
N CYS A 29 -4.57 -7.29 13.32
CA CYS A 29 -5.01 -7.77 12.01
C CYS A 29 -6.48 -8.14 12.07
N ASP A 30 -7.29 -7.63 11.14
CA ASP A 30 -8.71 -7.95 11.08
C ASP A 30 -8.96 -9.43 10.72
N ARG A 31 -8.01 -10.07 10.02
CA ARG A 31 -8.13 -11.46 9.57
C ARG A 31 -7.75 -12.48 10.65
N CYS A 32 -6.57 -12.35 11.24
CA CYS A 32 -6.03 -13.35 12.18
C CYS A 32 -6.01 -12.90 13.65
N GLY A 33 -6.36 -11.64 13.95
CA GLY A 33 -6.41 -11.10 15.31
C GLY A 33 -5.03 -10.83 15.94
N CYS A 34 -3.92 -11.13 15.25
CA CYS A 34 -2.59 -10.85 15.77
C CYS A 34 -2.39 -9.35 15.98
N THR A 35 -1.74 -8.98 17.08
CA THR A 35 -1.34 -7.58 17.32
C THR A 35 -0.22 -7.20 16.35
N LEU A 36 -0.42 -6.11 15.62
CA LEU A 36 0.52 -5.60 14.64
C LEU A 36 1.49 -4.58 15.27
N MET A 37 0.94 -3.59 15.97
CA MET A 37 1.68 -2.55 16.69
C MET A 37 0.74 -1.72 17.58
N ALA A 38 1.30 -0.83 18.40
CA ALA A 38 0.55 0.17 19.13
C ALA A 38 0.15 1.37 18.24
N TRP A 39 -0.98 2.01 18.54
CA TRP A 39 -1.50 3.18 17.81
C TRP A 39 -0.48 4.32 17.70
N GLY A 40 0.26 4.62 18.75
CA GLY A 40 1.31 5.65 18.73
C GLY A 40 2.47 5.33 17.77
N ALA A 41 2.80 4.05 17.59
CA ALA A 41 3.79 3.61 16.61
C ALA A 41 3.25 3.70 15.17
N PHE A 42 1.96 3.42 14.98
CA PHE A 42 1.29 3.54 13.70
C PHE A 42 1.24 4.98 13.20
N LYS A 43 0.82 5.93 14.05
CA LYS A 43 0.80 7.37 13.70
C LYS A 43 2.17 7.86 13.24
N ARG A 44 3.23 7.55 14.02
CA ARG A 44 4.60 7.93 13.68
C ARG A 44 5.08 7.37 12.34
N ARG A 45 4.68 6.14 11.98
CA ARG A 45 5.00 5.57 10.66
C ARG A 45 4.29 6.31 9.54
N VAL A 46 2.97 6.50 9.66
CA VAL A 46 2.17 7.26 8.69
C VAL A 46 2.73 8.67 8.49
N GLU A 47 3.08 9.36 9.58
CA GLU A 47 3.75 10.67 9.55
C GLU A 47 5.10 10.61 8.81
N ALA A 48 5.95 9.62 9.12
CA ALA A 48 7.24 9.44 8.47
C ALA A 48 7.12 9.14 6.96
N GLU A 49 6.04 8.48 6.53
CA GLU A 49 5.75 8.22 5.12
C GLU A 49 5.16 9.43 4.41
N THR A 50 4.34 10.24 5.09
CA THR A 50 3.77 11.48 4.55
C THR A 50 4.84 12.57 4.36
N VAL A 51 5.86 12.59 5.22
CA VAL A 51 6.99 13.54 5.13
C VAL A 51 7.99 13.18 4.03
N ARG A 52 7.89 12.00 3.40
CA ARG A 52 8.70 11.71 2.21
C ARG A 52 8.17 12.59 1.08
N PRO A 53 8.95 13.58 0.59
CA PRO A 53 8.49 14.39 -0.53
C PRO A 53 8.24 13.47 -1.71
N ASP A 54 7.10 13.68 -2.38
CA ASP A 54 6.71 13.08 -3.64
C ASP A 54 7.82 13.32 -4.69
N ARG A 55 8.82 12.43 -4.72
CA ARG A 55 9.82 12.38 -5.81
C ARG A 55 9.37 11.39 -6.88
N ALA A 56 8.09 11.45 -7.28
CA ALA A 56 7.54 10.59 -8.32
C ALA A 56 6.35 11.21 -9.07
N ARG A 57 6.40 12.50 -9.40
CA ARG A 57 5.65 13.07 -10.53
C ARG A 57 6.59 13.89 -11.42
N GLY A 58 7.30 13.19 -12.29
CA GLY A 58 8.25 13.78 -13.22
C GLY A 58 9.19 12.75 -13.83
N ASP A 59 8.65 11.78 -14.55
CA ASP A 59 9.33 11.25 -15.73
C ASP A 59 8.26 11.12 -16.81
N GLU A 60 8.06 12.27 -17.45
CA GLU A 60 7.43 12.38 -18.74
C GLU A 60 8.30 11.56 -19.68
N ALA A 61 7.89 10.30 -19.92
CA ALA A 61 8.38 9.56 -21.07
C ALA A 61 7.95 10.36 -22.31
N GLU A 62 8.85 11.24 -22.76
CA GLU A 62 8.88 11.79 -24.11
C GLU A 62 8.85 10.61 -25.07
N ALA A 63 7.64 10.22 -25.49
CA ALA A 63 7.44 9.32 -26.60
C ALA A 63 7.39 10.18 -27.87
N PRO A 64 8.44 10.20 -28.72
CA PRO A 64 8.32 10.84 -30.02
C PRO A 64 7.25 10.11 -30.83
N ALA A 65 6.29 10.88 -31.34
CA ALA A 65 5.25 10.39 -32.21
C ALA A 65 5.85 9.83 -33.52
N VAL A 66 5.56 8.55 -33.83
CA VAL A 66 5.44 8.11 -35.22
C VAL A 66 4.46 6.95 -35.39
N SER A 67 3.33 7.33 -35.98
CA SER A 67 2.44 6.65 -36.93
C SER A 67 1.63 5.37 -36.57
N PRO A 68 0.34 5.36 -36.97
CA PRO A 68 -0.55 4.22 -36.84
C PRO A 68 -0.50 3.35 -38.11
N ASN A 69 -0.25 2.04 -37.98
CA ASN A 69 -0.81 1.01 -38.86
C ASN A 69 -0.41 -0.40 -38.38
N GLY A 70 -1.38 -1.32 -38.34
CA GLY A 70 -1.15 -2.76 -38.22
C GLY A 70 -2.03 -3.47 -37.19
N PRO A 71 -3.09 -4.21 -37.59
CA PRO A 71 -4.08 -4.80 -36.70
C PRO A 71 -3.69 -6.22 -36.25
N GLY A 72 -4.19 -6.66 -35.08
CA GLY A 72 -4.07 -8.06 -34.65
C GLY A 72 -4.56 -8.35 -33.23
N SER A 73 -5.86 -8.53 -33.07
CA SER A 73 -6.55 -9.16 -31.92
C SER A 73 -6.07 -10.62 -31.67
N PRO A 74 -6.61 -11.39 -30.68
CA PRO A 74 -6.71 -11.17 -29.24
C PRO A 74 -6.38 -12.44 -28.38
N ARG A 75 -6.52 -12.31 -27.04
CA ARG A 75 -6.83 -13.34 -26.00
C ARG A 75 -5.75 -14.30 -25.45
N SER A 76 -5.59 -14.27 -24.12
CA SER A 76 -5.58 -15.39 -23.13
C SER A 76 -4.88 -14.88 -21.86
N GLY A 77 -5.36 -15.01 -20.62
CA GLY A 77 -6.07 -16.10 -19.95
C GLY A 77 -5.27 -16.36 -18.66
N CYS A 78 -5.81 -15.99 -17.49
CA CYS A 78 -5.12 -16.16 -16.21
C CYS A 78 -5.08 -17.65 -15.82
N ALA A 79 -3.92 -18.11 -15.34
CA ALA A 79 -3.72 -19.39 -14.66
C ALA A 79 -3.24 -19.12 -13.23
#